data_AF-R7FFU2-F1
#
_entry.id   AF-R7FFU2-F1
#
_cell.length_a   1.000
_cell.length_b   1.000
_cell.length_c   1.000
_cell.angle_alpha   90.00
_cell.angle_beta   90.00
_cell.angle_gamma   90.00
#
_symmetry.space_group_name_H-M   'P 1'
#
loop_
_entity.id
_entity.type
_entity.pdbx_description
1 polymer ?
#
loop_
_entity_poly.entity_id
_entity_poly.type
_entity_poly.pdbx_seq_one_letter_code
_entity_poly.pdbx_strand_id
1 'polypeptide(L)' 'MIKNIQSLMDKSKNFAKDNGLSVQEVLQNYMFERFLERLSKSEYNEKFIIKGRIFIIFYNGN' A
#
# COMPACT_ATOMS: atom_id res chain seq x y z
N MET A 1 -1.44 -11.81 -8.05
CA MET A 1 -0.61 -10.70 -8.56
C MET A 1 -1.39 -9.96 -9.64
N ILE A 2 -1.53 -8.63 -9.56
CA ILE A 2 -2.26 -7.87 -10.58
C ILE A 2 -1.43 -7.90 -11.87
N LYS A 3 -2.03 -8.43 -12.95
CA LYS A 3 -1.33 -8.74 -14.20
C LYS A 3 -1.31 -7.56 -15.19
N ASN A 4 -2.20 -6.57 -15.05
CA ASN A 4 -2.29 -5.42 -15.94
C ASN A 4 -2.62 -4.12 -15.17
N ILE A 5 -2.19 -2.99 -15.74
CA ILE A 5 -2.37 -1.65 -15.13
C ILE A 5 -3.87 -1.28 -15.07
N GLN A 6 -4.64 -1.65 -16.09
CA GLN A 6 -6.06 -1.34 -16.17
C GLN A 6 -6.85 -2.01 -15.03
N SER A 7 -6.62 -3.30 -14.75
CA SER A 7 -7.30 -3.98 -13.62
C SER A 7 -6.87 -3.41 -12.27
N LEU A 8 -5.60 -2.98 -12.12
CA LEU A 8 -5.19 -2.28 -10.89
C LEU A 8 -6.01 -1.00 -10.71
N MET A 9 -6.11 -0.18 -11.76
CA MET A 9 -6.85 1.08 -11.71
C MET A 9 -8.35 0.87 -11.45
N ASP A 10 -8.98 -0.10 -12.12
CA ASP A 10 -10.40 -0.38 -11.95
C ASP A 10 -10.72 -0.90 -10.54
N LYS A 11 -9.89 -1.80 -10.02
CA LYS A 11 -10.00 -2.26 -8.63
C LYS A 11 -9.80 -1.13 -7.62
N SER A 12 -8.82 -0.27 -7.86
CA SER A 12 -8.54 0.87 -7.00
C SER A 12 -9.69 1.87 -6.98
N LYS A 13 -10.35 2.10 -8.13
CA LYS A 13 -11.54 2.95 -8.24
C LYS A 13 -12.74 2.38 -7.49
N ASN A 14 -13.00 1.08 -7.63
CA ASN A 14 -14.10 0.42 -6.93
C ASN A 14 -13.88 0.47 -5.41
N PHE A 15 -12.67 0.10 -4.96
CA PHE A 15 -12.31 0.15 -3.55
C PHE A 15 -12.39 1.56 -2.97
N ALA A 16 -11.89 2.57 -3.72
CA ALA A 16 -11.98 3.97 -3.34
C ALA A 16 -13.43 4.42 -3.13
N LYS A 17 -14.32 4.07 -4.08
CA LYS A 17 -15.75 4.39 -4.02
C LYS A 17 -16.43 3.76 -2.81
N ASP A 18 -16.16 2.48 -2.56
CA ASP A 18 -16.83 1.71 -1.49
C ASP A 18 -16.39 2.17 -0.09
N ASN A 19 -15.19 2.74 0.04
CA ASN A 19 -14.60 3.18 1.32
C ASN A 19 -14.56 4.71 1.49
N GLY A 20 -15.11 5.48 0.54
CA GLY A 20 -15.07 6.95 0.60
C GLY A 20 -13.67 7.55 0.52
N LEU A 21 -12.72 6.83 -0.08
CA LEU A 21 -11.33 7.25 -0.25
C LEU A 21 -11.10 7.84 -1.64
N SER A 22 -10.02 8.59 -1.82
CA SER A 22 -9.55 8.91 -3.16
C SER A 22 -8.81 7.73 -3.78
N VAL A 23 -8.87 7.60 -5.10
CA VAL A 23 -8.09 6.59 -5.86
C VAL A 23 -6.59 6.73 -5.59
N GLN A 24 -6.14 7.96 -5.36
CA GLN A 24 -4.74 8.26 -5.11
C GLN A 24 -4.27 7.73 -3.75
N GLU A 25 -5.09 7.86 -2.70
CA GLU A 25 -4.80 7.26 -1.38
C GLU A 25 -4.75 5.73 -1.47
N VAL A 26 -5.68 5.11 -2.19
CA VAL A 26 -5.72 3.66 -2.38
C VAL A 26 -4.46 3.16 -3.08
N LEU A 27 -4.05 3.83 -4.16
CA LEU A 27 -2.83 3.47 -4.89
C LEU A 27 -1.56 3.70 -4.07
N GLN A 28 -1.49 4.79 -3.29
CA GLN A 28 -0.36 5.06 -2.41
C GLN A 28 -0.23 4.00 -1.32
N ASN A 29 -1.34 3.67 -0.63
CA ASN A 29 -1.35 2.64 0.40
C ASN A 29 -0.98 1.28 -0.18
N TYR A 30 -1.55 0.91 -1.34
CA TYR A 30 -1.21 -0.32 -2.04
C TYR A 30 0.29 -0.38 -2.39
N MET A 31 0.87 0.69 -2.93
CA MET A 31 2.30 0.74 -3.26
C MET A 31 3.15 0.50 -2.02
N PHE A 32 2.84 1.16 -0.91
CA PHE A 32 3.58 0.99 0.34
C PHE A 32 3.45 -0.40 0.93
N GLU A 33 2.25 -0.98 0.95
CA GLU A 33 2.04 -2.34 1.42
C GLU A 33 2.85 -3.35 0.61
N ARG A 34 2.81 -3.24 -0.74
CA ARG A 34 3.60 -4.11 -1.63
C ARG A 34 5.11 -3.89 -1.48
N PHE A 35 5.54 -2.65 -1.24
CA PHE A 35 6.93 -2.32 -1.01
C PHE A 35 7.43 -2.92 0.31
N LEU A 36 6.69 -2.73 1.40
CA LEU A 36 7.04 -3.27 2.71
C LEU A 36 7.01 -4.80 2.74
N GLU A 37 6.06 -5.44 2.06
CA GLU A 37 6.03 -6.91 1.94
C GLU A 37 7.28 -7.46 1.22
N ARG A 38 7.78 -6.75 0.20
CA ARG A 38 9.01 -7.13 -0.49
C ARG A 38 10.24 -6.87 0.38
N LEU A 39 10.27 -5.72 1.05
CA LEU A 39 11.35 -5.33 1.94
C LEU A 39 11.50 -6.31 3.11
N SER A 40 10.39 -6.76 3.70
CA SER A 40 10.39 -7.70 4.83
C SER A 40 10.93 -9.09 4.48
N LYS A 41 10.89 -9.46 3.19
CA LYS A 41 11.44 -10.72 2.66
C LYS A 41 12.83 -10.55 2.05
N SER A 42 13.36 -9.33 2.01
CA SER A 42 14.68 -9.04 1.46
C SER A 42 15.78 -9.26 2.49
N GLU A 43 17.02 -9.29 2.03
CA GLU A 43 18.23 -9.28 2.88
C GLU A 43 18.36 -8.02 3.77
N TYR A 44 17.52 -6.99 3.54
CA TYR A 44 17.51 -5.74 4.28
C TYR A 44 16.38 -5.64 5.31
N ASN A 45 15.67 -6.74 5.59
CA ASN A 45 14.52 -6.75 6.49
C ASN A 45 14.80 -6.16 7.89
N GLU A 46 16.01 -6.36 8.43
CA GLU A 46 16.45 -5.84 9.73
C GLU A 46 17.25 -4.53 9.64
N LYS A 47 17.50 -4.04 8.41
CA LYS A 47 18.33 -2.86 8.15
C LYS A 47 17.50 -1.61 7.85
N PHE A 48 16.18 -1.67 8.02
CA PHE A 48 15.28 -0.57 7.70
C PHE A 48 14.41 -0.18 8.89
N ILE A 49 14.26 1.13 9.11
CA ILE A 49 13.37 1.70 10.13
C ILE A 49 12.26 2.47 9.42
N ILE A 50 11.00 2.04 9.61
CA ILE A 50 9.82 2.77 9.16
C ILE A 50 9.59 3.98 10.09
N LYS A 51 9.43 5.18 9.53
CA LYS A 51 9.20 6.43 10.30
C LYS A 51 8.12 7.30 9.67
N GLY A 52 7.69 8.35 10.37
CA GLY A 52 6.81 9.39 9.82
C GLY A 52 5.37 8.94 9.57
N ARG A 53 4.70 9.52 8.57
CA ARG A 53 3.27 9.25 8.30
C ARG A 53 2.99 7.79 7.95
N ILE A 54 3.92 7.13 7.29
CA ILE A 54 3.78 5.71 6.95
C ILE A 54 3.76 4.83 8.21
N PHE A 55 4.56 5.17 9.23
CA PHE A 55 4.51 4.49 10.53
C PHE A 55 3.14 4.64 11.18
N ILE A 56 2.56 5.84 11.15
CA ILE A 56 1.24 6.12 11.73
C ILE A 56 0.14 5.32 11.02
N ILE A 57 0.16 5.24 9.68
CA ILE A 57 -0.82 4.50 8.87
C ILE A 57 -0.80 3.01 9.22
N PHE A 58 0.38 2.40 9.36
CA PHE A 58 0.51 0.98 9.68
C PHE A 58 0.35 0.65 11.17
N TYR A 59 0.64 1.60 12.06
CA TYR A 59 0.47 1.40 13.52
C TYR A 59 -0.98 1.53 13.97
N ASN A 60 -1.76 2.43 13.35
CA ASN A 60 -3.17 2.66 13.71
C ASN A 60 -4.14 1.82 12.86
N GLY A 61 -3.67 0.73 12.24
CA GLY A 61 -4.48 -0.16 11.42
C GLY A 61 -5.47 -0.99 12.24
N ASN A 62 -6.53 -0.33 12.72
CA ASN A 62 -7.86 -0.91 12.91
C ASN A 62 -8.75 -0.41 11.78
#